data_AF-A0A3B9Z9Y0-F1
#
_entry.id   AF-A0A3B9Z9Y0-F1
#
_cell.length_a   1.000
_cell.length_b   1.000
_cell.length_c   1.000
_cell.angle_alpha   90.00
_cell.angle_beta   90.00
_cell.angle_gamma   90.00
#
_symmetry.space_group_name_H-M   'P 1'
#
loop_
_entity.id
_entity.type
_entity.pdbx_description
1 polymer ?
#
loop_
_entity_poly.entity_id
_entity_poly.type
_entity_poly.pdbx_seq_one_letter_code
_entity_poly.pdbx_strand_id
1 'polypeptide(L)'
;MSDVKKYATREGYGAGLVALAKKHDNIVVLDADLAAATKTGMFKKEYPEKHIDCGIAECDMMGIAAGIATTGVVPYASSFAMFAAGRAFEQVRNSIGYPHLNVKIGATHAGISVGEDGATHQCNEDIALMRTIP
;
A
#
# COMPACT_ATOMS: atom_id res chain seq x y z
N MET A 1 15.93 3.48 30.69
CA MET A 1 14.89 2.91 29.80
C MET A 1 15.63 2.22 28.69
N SER A 2 15.40 0.91 28.54
CA SER A 2 16.10 0.00 27.61
C SER A 2 16.31 0.60 26.22
N ASP A 3 17.47 0.32 25.61
CA ASP A 3 17.84 0.62 24.22
C ASP A 3 16.91 -0.09 23.21
N VAL A 4 15.65 0.35 23.15
CA VAL A 4 14.70 -0.15 22.15
C VAL A 4 15.10 0.46 20.81
N LYS A 5 15.72 -0.37 19.97
CA LYS A 5 16.03 -0.01 18.59
C LYS A 5 14.72 0.32 17.86
N LYS A 6 14.58 1.60 17.47
CA LYS A 6 13.42 2.09 16.74
C LYS A 6 13.61 1.80 15.24
N TYR A 7 12.55 1.31 14.62
CA TYR A 7 12.47 1.07 13.18
C TYR A 7 11.37 1.93 12.58
N ALA A 8 11.51 2.28 11.31
CA ALA A 8 10.43 3.00 10.63
C ALA A 8 9.21 2.08 10.47
N THR A 9 8.00 2.61 10.57
CA THR A 9 6.76 1.82 10.43
C THR A 9 6.71 1.09 9.08
N ARG A 10 7.20 1.71 8.01
CA ARG A 10 7.37 1.09 6.68
C ARG A 10 8.31 -0.11 6.66
N GLU A 11 9.35 -0.14 7.49
CA GLU A 11 10.23 -1.30 7.61
C GLU A 11 9.49 -2.47 8.28
N GLY A 12 8.72 -2.17 9.32
CA GLY A 12 7.80 -3.12 9.93
C GLY A 12 6.75 -3.64 8.94
N TYR A 13 6.20 -2.76 8.08
CA TYR A 13 5.25 -3.14 7.03
C TYR A 13 5.86 -4.15 6.05
N GLY A 14 7.01 -3.85 5.44
CA GLY A 14 7.61 -4.78 4.48
C GLY A 14 8.05 -6.11 5.10
N ALA A 15 8.58 -6.11 6.32
CA ALA A 15 8.87 -7.34 7.06
C ALA A 15 7.59 -8.14 7.38
N GLY A 16 6.51 -7.42 7.73
CA GLY A 16 5.20 -7.99 7.99
C GLY A 16 4.61 -8.68 6.76
N LEU A 17 4.73 -8.07 5.57
CA LEU A 17 4.29 -8.68 4.31
C LEU A 17 5.00 -10.01 4.04
N VAL A 18 6.32 -10.06 4.23
CA VAL A 18 7.10 -11.31 4.08
C VAL A 18 6.64 -12.36 5.08
N ALA A 19 6.48 -11.98 6.35
CA ALA A 19 6.00 -12.90 7.38
C ALA A 19 4.58 -13.42 7.11
N LEU A 20 3.74 -12.60 6.47
CA LEU A 20 2.37 -12.94 6.13
C LEU A 20 2.32 -13.92 4.95
N ALA A 21 3.10 -13.71 3.89
CA ALA A 21 3.16 -14.64 2.76
C ALA A 21 3.75 -16.02 3.12
N LYS A 22 4.53 -16.12 4.21
CA LYS A 22 4.95 -17.42 4.77
C LYS A 22 3.79 -18.23 5.33
N LYS A 23 2.69 -17.57 5.73
CA LYS A 23 1.52 -18.20 6.38
C LYS A 23 0.33 -18.33 5.45
N HIS A 24 0.28 -17.53 4.39
CA HIS A 24 -0.87 -17.44 3.49
C HIS A 24 -0.39 -17.42 2.05
N ASP A 25 -0.82 -18.41 1.27
CA ASP A 25 -0.42 -18.53 -0.13
C ASP A 25 -1.19 -17.59 -1.07
N ASN A 26 -2.38 -17.16 -0.67
CA ASN A 26 -3.32 -16.37 -1.45
C ASN A 26 -3.08 -14.85 -1.31
N ILE A 27 -1.83 -14.41 -1.21
CA ILE A 27 -1.48 -12.99 -1.06
C ILE A 27 -0.64 -12.55 -2.24
N VAL A 28 -0.92 -11.35 -2.74
CA VAL A 28 -0.07 -10.64 -3.69
C VAL A 28 0.20 -9.22 -3.21
N VAL A 29 1.33 -8.66 -3.59
CA VAL A 29 1.70 -7.27 -3.32
C VAL A 29 1.70 -6.52 -4.64
N LEU A 30 1.00 -5.39 -4.68
CA LEU A 30 1.06 -4.45 -5.79
C LEU A 30 1.84 -3.22 -5.33
N ASP A 31 2.68 -2.68 -6.21
CA ASP A 31 3.44 -1.46 -5.96
C ASP A 31 3.40 -0.55 -7.20
N ALA A 32 3.67 0.74 -7.02
CA ALA A 32 3.59 1.76 -8.05
C ALA A 32 4.96 2.41 -8.33
N ASP A 33 5.97 1.60 -8.68
CA ASP A 33 7.38 2.02 -8.84
C ASP A 33 8.00 2.71 -7.60
N LEU A 34 7.55 2.32 -6.40
CA LEU A 34 7.98 2.91 -5.11
C LEU A 34 8.51 1.84 -4.14
N ALA A 35 8.82 0.63 -4.61
CA ALA A 35 9.09 -0.52 -3.76
C ALA A 35 10.25 -0.36 -2.77
N ALA A 36 11.27 0.43 -3.15
CA ALA A 36 12.40 0.77 -2.27
C ALA A 36 11.98 1.70 -1.11
N ALA A 37 11.02 2.60 -1.37
CA ALA A 37 10.51 3.59 -0.44
C ALA A 37 9.39 3.03 0.45
N THR A 38 8.44 2.28 -0.12
CA THR A 38 7.34 1.59 0.59
C THR A 38 7.84 0.37 1.38
N LYS A 39 9.04 -0.14 1.03
CA LYS A 39 9.68 -1.35 1.55
C LYS A 39 9.05 -2.67 1.11
N THR A 40 8.14 -2.64 0.12
CA THR A 40 7.64 -3.86 -0.56
C THR A 40 8.75 -4.59 -1.34
N GLY A 41 9.87 -3.92 -1.63
CA GLY A 41 11.05 -4.56 -2.22
C GLY A 41 11.59 -5.75 -1.40
N MET A 42 11.37 -5.77 -0.08
CA MET A 42 11.68 -6.94 0.76
C MET A 42 10.82 -8.15 0.38
N PHE A 43 9.53 -7.92 0.12
CA PHE A 43 8.61 -8.95 -0.36
C PHE A 43 8.98 -9.43 -1.77
N LYS A 44 9.28 -8.49 -2.68
CA LYS A 44 9.70 -8.80 -4.06
C LYS A 44 10.91 -9.74 -4.11
N LYS A 45 11.83 -9.61 -3.17
CA LYS A 45 13.03 -10.46 -3.10
C LYS A 45 12.71 -11.92 -2.77
N GLU A 46 11.75 -12.15 -1.88
CA GLU A 46 11.40 -13.49 -1.39
C GLU A 46 10.30 -14.16 -2.24
N TYR A 47 9.37 -13.37 -2.79
CA TYR A 47 8.21 -13.82 -3.57
C TYR A 47 8.04 -12.98 -4.86
N PRO A 48 9.03 -13.00 -5.77
CA PRO A 48 9.00 -12.17 -6.98
C PRO A 48 7.78 -12.42 -7.87
N GLU A 49 7.27 -13.65 -7.89
CA GLU A 49 6.08 -14.06 -8.64
C GLU A 49 4.76 -13.53 -8.07
N LYS A 50 4.76 -13.10 -6.80
CA LYS A 50 3.61 -12.51 -6.11
C LYS A 50 3.71 -11.00 -5.95
N HIS A 51 4.73 -10.37 -6.54
CA HIS A 51 4.94 -8.93 -6.51
C HIS A 51 4.71 -8.32 -7.90
N ILE A 52 3.66 -7.52 -8.03
CA ILE A 52 3.26 -6.89 -9.28
C ILE A 52 3.62 -5.41 -9.21
N ASP A 53 4.48 -4.95 -10.11
CA ASP A 53 4.75 -3.54 -10.29
C ASP A 53 3.82 -2.97 -11.35
N CYS A 54 2.98 -2.01 -10.95
CA CYS A 54 2.01 -1.37 -11.82
C CYS A 54 2.55 -0.07 -12.45
N GLY A 55 3.81 0.31 -12.18
CA GLY A 55 4.36 1.59 -12.59
C GLY A 55 3.70 2.77 -11.88
N ILE A 56 3.90 4.00 -12.37
CA ILE A 56 3.36 5.24 -11.78
C ILE A 56 1.87 5.41 -12.16
N ALA A 57 1.05 4.42 -11.83
CA ALA A 57 -0.35 4.30 -12.24
C ALA A 57 -1.24 3.82 -11.07
N GLU A 58 -1.34 4.62 -10.00
CA GLU A 58 -2.05 4.23 -8.78
C GLU A 58 -3.55 3.97 -9.00
N CYS A 59 -4.19 4.71 -9.90
CA CYS A 59 -5.59 4.50 -10.25
C CYS A 59 -5.79 3.08 -10.84
N ASP A 60 -4.95 2.71 -11.81
CA ASP A 60 -4.99 1.40 -12.44
C ASP A 60 -4.61 0.31 -11.43
N MET A 61 -3.59 0.54 -10.59
CA MET A 61 -3.18 -0.38 -9.53
C MET A 61 -4.34 -0.70 -8.57
N MET A 62 -5.13 0.30 -8.15
CA MET A 62 -6.29 0.07 -7.28
C MET A 62 -7.40 -0.70 -8.01
N GLY A 63 -7.60 -0.45 -9.31
CA GLY A 63 -8.52 -1.24 -10.15
C GLY A 63 -8.07 -2.70 -10.31
N ILE A 64 -6.79 -2.94 -10.54
CA ILE A 64 -6.19 -4.28 -10.60
C ILE A 64 -6.35 -4.98 -9.26
N ALA A 65 -6.07 -4.30 -8.14
CA ALA A 65 -6.28 -4.84 -6.80
C ALA A 65 -7.75 -5.22 -6.58
N ALA A 66 -8.70 -4.36 -6.95
CA ALA A 66 -10.12 -4.68 -6.88
C ALA A 66 -10.44 -5.96 -7.67
N GLY A 67 -9.98 -6.06 -8.92
CA GLY A 67 -10.16 -7.26 -9.76
C GLY A 67 -9.59 -8.53 -9.12
N ILE A 68 -8.34 -8.48 -8.66
CA ILE A 68 -7.67 -9.60 -7.98
C ILE A 68 -8.46 -10.04 -6.74
N ALA A 69 -8.98 -9.11 -5.94
CA ALA A 69 -9.73 -9.43 -4.73
C ALA A 69 -11.00 -10.26 -5.00
N THR A 70 -11.57 -10.20 -6.21
CA THR A 70 -12.73 -11.03 -6.59
C THR A 70 -12.38 -12.50 -6.82
N THR A 71 -11.10 -12.85 -6.90
CA THR A 71 -10.61 -14.21 -7.21
C THR A 71 -10.27 -15.04 -5.97
N GLY A 72 -10.47 -14.50 -4.76
CA GLY A 72 -10.08 -15.16 -3.50
C GLY A 72 -8.62 -14.90 -3.08
N VAL A 73 -7.86 -14.15 -3.88
CA VAL A 73 -6.54 -13.62 -3.53
C VAL A 73 -6.68 -12.29 -2.77
N VAL A 74 -5.81 -12.04 -1.80
CA VAL A 74 -5.78 -10.80 -1.00
C VAL A 74 -4.65 -9.89 -1.50
N PRO A 75 -4.96 -8.82 -2.24
CA PRO A 75 -3.97 -7.86 -2.70
C PRO A 75 -3.61 -6.84 -1.62
N TYR A 76 -2.31 -6.62 -1.45
CA TYR A 76 -1.71 -5.53 -0.66
C TYR A 76 -1.15 -4.47 -1.62
N ALA A 77 -1.94 -3.44 -1.91
CA ALA A 77 -1.57 -2.36 -2.82
C ALA A 77 -0.82 -1.26 -2.07
N SER A 78 0.41 -0.97 -2.48
CA SER A 78 1.34 -0.09 -1.77
C SER A 78 1.76 1.09 -2.62
N SER A 79 1.64 2.29 -2.06
CA SER A 79 2.16 3.54 -2.64
C SER A 79 2.33 4.56 -1.50
N PHE A 80 2.57 5.82 -1.82
CA PHE A 80 2.55 6.90 -0.84
C PHE A 80 1.11 7.34 -0.56
N ALA A 81 0.85 7.87 0.63
CA ALA A 81 -0.46 8.31 1.06
C ALA A 81 -1.07 9.32 0.09
N MET A 82 -0.29 10.29 -0.41
CA MET A 82 -0.76 11.27 -1.38
C MET A 82 -1.33 10.62 -2.65
N PHE A 83 -0.69 9.54 -3.12
CA PHE A 83 -1.09 8.89 -4.36
C PHE A 83 -2.17 7.82 -4.14
N ALA A 84 -2.05 7.02 -3.08
CA ALA A 84 -3.02 5.98 -2.75
C ALA A 84 -4.37 6.56 -2.28
N ALA A 85 -4.34 7.57 -1.40
CA ALA A 85 -5.55 8.17 -0.83
C ALA A 85 -6.06 9.37 -1.64
N GLY A 86 -5.17 10.14 -2.28
CA GLY A 86 -5.52 11.30 -3.10
C GLY A 86 -5.76 10.93 -4.57
N ARG A 87 -4.70 10.57 -5.31
CA ARG A 87 -4.79 10.31 -6.75
C ARG A 87 -5.77 9.18 -7.09
N ALA A 88 -5.73 8.07 -6.36
CA ALA A 88 -6.58 6.91 -6.61
C ALA A 88 -7.91 6.91 -5.83
N PHE A 89 -8.32 8.04 -5.25
CA PHE A 89 -9.46 8.13 -4.33
C PHE A 89 -10.76 7.54 -4.92
N GLU A 90 -11.08 7.86 -6.17
CA GLU A 90 -12.31 7.40 -6.81
C GLU A 90 -12.31 5.87 -6.99
N GLN A 91 -11.18 5.28 -7.37
CA GLN A 91 -11.05 3.83 -7.52
C GLN A 91 -11.13 3.13 -6.16
N VAL A 92 -10.49 3.69 -5.12
CA VAL A 92 -10.63 3.17 -3.75
C VAL A 92 -12.09 3.25 -3.30
N ARG A 93 -12.79 4.35 -3.55
CA ARG A 93 -14.18 4.53 -3.14
C ARG A 93 -15.14 3.59 -3.89
N ASN A 94 -15.11 3.61 -5.21
CA ASN A 94 -16.16 3.00 -6.04
C ASN A 94 -15.85 1.53 -6.36
N SER A 95 -14.59 1.18 -6.56
CA SER A 95 -14.18 -0.16 -6.96
C SER A 95 -13.77 -1.05 -5.79
N ILE A 96 -13.41 -0.48 -4.64
CA ILE A 96 -12.98 -1.25 -3.46
C ILE A 96 -13.97 -1.09 -2.30
N GLY A 97 -14.19 0.14 -1.83
CA GLY A 97 -14.98 0.45 -0.64
C GLY A 97 -16.46 0.11 -0.80
N TYR A 98 -17.13 0.68 -1.82
CA TYR A 98 -18.55 0.44 -2.08
C TYR A 98 -18.92 -1.06 -2.23
N PRO A 99 -18.17 -1.89 -2.98
CA PRO A 99 -18.43 -3.33 -3.04
C PRO A 99 -17.84 -4.15 -1.87
N HIS A 100 -17.20 -3.51 -0.89
CA HIS A 100 -16.52 -4.15 0.25
C HIS A 100 -15.52 -5.25 -0.14
N LEU A 101 -14.69 -4.99 -1.15
CA LEU A 101 -13.68 -5.95 -1.61
C LEU A 101 -12.52 -6.09 -0.63
N ASN A 102 -11.95 -7.29 -0.56
CA ASN A 102 -10.87 -7.63 0.38
C ASN A 102 -9.50 -7.13 -0.10
N VAL A 103 -9.35 -5.81 -0.27
CA VAL A 103 -8.07 -5.16 -0.61
C VAL A 103 -7.45 -4.57 0.65
N LYS A 104 -6.12 -4.63 0.76
CA LYS A 104 -5.34 -3.96 1.82
C LYS A 104 -4.50 -2.86 1.20
N ILE A 105 -4.66 -1.63 1.68
CA ILE A 105 -3.93 -0.47 1.15
C ILE A 105 -2.79 -0.12 2.11
N GLY A 106 -1.55 -0.34 1.67
CA GLY A 106 -0.32 0.01 2.37
C GLY A 106 0.17 1.39 1.97
N ALA A 107 -0.45 2.43 2.50
CA ALA A 107 -0.08 3.82 2.22
C ALA A 107 1.03 4.30 3.16
N THR A 108 2.23 4.52 2.62
CA THR A 108 3.39 5.02 3.38
C THR A 108 3.55 6.54 3.23
N HIS A 109 4.53 7.15 3.90
CA HIS A 109 4.85 8.58 3.71
C HIS A 109 3.66 9.53 4.01
N ALA A 110 2.78 9.13 4.93
CA ALA A 110 1.70 9.97 5.44
C ALA A 110 2.22 11.10 6.35
N GLY A 111 1.44 12.18 6.45
CA GLY A 111 1.74 13.35 7.27
C GLY A 111 2.98 14.10 6.81
N ILE A 112 3.56 14.86 7.74
CA ILE A 112 4.67 15.79 7.47
C ILE A 112 6.06 15.16 7.53
N SER A 113 6.18 13.93 8.06
CA SER A 113 7.46 13.27 8.33
C SER A 113 8.23 12.84 7.07
N VAL A 114 7.64 13.03 5.89
CA VAL A 114 8.33 12.94 4.60
C VAL A 114 9.54 13.87 4.53
N GLY A 115 9.47 15.05 5.17
CA GLY A 115 10.57 16.01 5.18
C GLY A 115 10.72 16.73 3.85
N GLU A 116 11.85 16.50 3.18
CA GLU A 116 12.40 17.31 2.09
C GLU A 116 11.59 17.29 0.80
N ASP A 117 10.79 16.25 0.53
CA ASP A 117 9.94 16.19 -0.68
C ASP A 117 8.80 17.22 -0.65
N GLY A 118 8.53 17.81 0.52
CA GLY A 118 7.68 18.98 0.68
C GLY A 118 6.18 18.74 0.49
N ALA A 119 5.44 19.83 0.34
CA ALA A 119 3.98 19.85 0.40
C ALA A 119 3.28 18.97 -0.66
N THR A 120 3.95 18.65 -1.76
CA THR A 120 3.39 17.77 -2.80
C THR A 120 3.37 16.30 -2.40
N HIS A 121 4.16 15.90 -1.41
CA HIS A 121 4.28 14.52 -0.91
C HIS A 121 3.76 14.35 0.52
N GLN A 122 3.66 15.43 1.28
CA GLN A 122 3.08 15.44 2.62
C GLN A 122 1.55 15.33 2.55
N CYS A 123 1.01 14.14 2.80
CA CYS A 123 -0.44 13.91 2.80
C CYS A 123 -1.02 14.07 4.20
N ASN A 124 -1.79 15.13 4.41
CA ASN A 124 -2.45 15.46 5.68
C ASN A 124 -3.96 15.17 5.64
N GLU A 125 -4.49 14.86 4.46
CA GLU A 125 -5.89 14.66 4.15
C GLU A 125 -6.29 13.18 4.01
N ASP A 126 -5.32 12.25 4.00
CA ASP A 126 -5.54 10.81 3.81
C ASP A 126 -6.55 10.22 4.80
N ILE A 127 -6.42 10.53 6.09
CA ILE A 127 -7.37 10.06 7.12
C ILE A 127 -8.78 10.63 6.86
N ALA A 128 -8.88 11.89 6.44
CA ALA A 128 -10.17 12.51 6.15
C ALA A 128 -10.84 11.86 4.93
N LEU A 129 -10.08 11.66 3.85
CA LEU A 129 -10.55 11.01 2.64
C LEU A 129 -10.98 9.57 2.92
N MET A 130 -10.09 8.75 3.47
CA MET A 130 -10.35 7.32 3.68
C MET A 130 -11.49 7.07 4.67
N ARG A 131 -11.67 7.92 5.69
CA ARG A 131 -12.77 7.79 6.66
C ARG A 131 -14.15 8.12 6.08
N THR A 132 -14.23 8.79 4.94
CA THR A 132 -15.51 9.11 4.29
C THR A 132 -16.03 7.98 3.40
N ILE A 133 -15.23 6.94 3.18
CA ILE A 133 -15.60 5.76 2.40
C ILE A 133 -16.33 4.78 3.34
N PRO A 134 -17.54 4.31 2.98
CA PRO A 134 -18.35 3.41 3.82
C PRO A 134 -17.80 1.97 3.89
#